data_AF-A0A1J5NKT3-F1
#
_entry.id   AF-A0A1J5NKT3-F1
#
_cell.length_a   1.000
_cell.length_b   1.000
_cell.length_c   1.000
_cell.angle_alpha   90.00
_cell.angle_beta   90.00
_cell.angle_gamma   90.00
#
_symmetry.space_group_name_H-M   'P 1'
#
loop_
_entity.id
_entity.type
_entity.pdbx_description
1 polymer ?
#
loop_
_entity_poly.entity_id
_entity_poly.type
_entity_poly.pdbx_seq_one_letter_code
_entity_poly.pdbx_strand_id
1 'polypeptide(L)'
;MQEVLTLLDLALAALREKKEIFSRLEREPELILTDLFDPSLTHPYYEFPFRAVEHSKELGSPQIDYHQLQEQLADMVANLFAGMDPEIEISLKNKHYYPSPCIIRYHGYPIVEFDFYRHTFTDLLKGYAATLKREAEKAAEREKACKEEYATWAHRCAEPSTMLRNASWWDRLLFFLHKKKFMAAARFKAKTARDDLEWARQEAAGTAARWQDYMKVQPELGRKYEFWERFFREKVDYQFIEN
;
A
#
# COMPACT_ATOMS: atom_id res chain seq x y z
N MET A 1 -24.07 -35.53 -37.77
CA MET A 1 -25.14 -35.08 -36.84
C MET A 1 -24.93 -35.67 -35.44
N GLN A 2 -24.70 -36.99 -35.33
CA GLN A 2 -24.43 -37.65 -34.04
C GLN A 2 -23.15 -37.14 -33.36
N GLU A 3 -22.04 -36.98 -34.09
CA GLU A 3 -20.77 -36.43 -33.56
C GLU A 3 -20.91 -34.98 -33.03
N VAL A 4 -21.75 -34.16 -33.66
CA VAL A 4 -22.01 -32.77 -33.24
C VAL A 4 -22.78 -32.73 -31.93
N LEU A 5 -23.73 -33.66 -31.74
CA LEU A 5 -24.47 -33.81 -30.48
C LEU A 5 -23.55 -34.28 -29.35
N THR A 6 -22.64 -35.23 -29.61
CA THR A 6 -21.66 -35.70 -28.62
C THR A 6 -20.69 -34.59 -28.19
N LEU A 7 -20.24 -33.75 -29.12
CA LEU A 7 -19.38 -32.60 -28.80
C LEU A 7 -20.12 -31.54 -27.97
N LEU A 8 -21.40 -31.30 -28.26
CA LEU A 8 -22.24 -30.39 -27.49
C LEU A 8 -22.47 -30.89 -26.05
N ASP A 9 -22.75 -32.18 -25.89
CA ASP A 9 -22.94 -32.79 -24.57
C ASP A 9 -21.66 -32.74 -23.72
N LEU A 10 -20.50 -32.98 -24.32
CA LEU A 10 -19.19 -32.84 -23.66
C LEU A 10 -18.93 -31.40 -23.22
N ALA A 11 -19.24 -30.42 -24.08
CA ALA A 11 -19.08 -29.00 -23.75
C ALA A 11 -20.02 -28.56 -22.60
N LEU A 12 -21.27 -29.06 -22.60
CA LEU A 12 -22.24 -28.79 -21.53
C LEU A 12 -21.85 -29.45 -20.20
N ALA A 13 -21.32 -30.67 -20.23
CA ALA A 13 -20.81 -31.36 -19.05
C ALA A 13 -19.64 -30.59 -18.42
N ALA A 14 -18.66 -30.19 -19.24
CA ALA A 14 -17.52 -29.38 -18.79
C ALA A 14 -17.98 -28.03 -18.20
N LEU A 15 -19.00 -27.40 -18.78
CA LEU A 15 -19.62 -26.19 -18.25
C LEU A 15 -20.27 -26.37 -16.87
N ARG A 16 -20.96 -27.49 -16.67
CA ARG A 16 -21.61 -27.80 -15.38
C ARG A 16 -20.58 -28.02 -14.29
N GLU A 17 -19.55 -28.81 -14.59
CA GLU A 17 -18.42 -29.05 -13.70
C GLU A 17 -17.74 -27.71 -13.30
N LYS A 18 -17.53 -26.81 -14.27
CA LYS A 18 -17.02 -25.46 -14.02
C LYS A 18 -17.89 -24.64 -13.07
N LYS A 19 -19.21 -24.61 -13.27
CA LYS A 19 -20.14 -23.90 -12.40
C LYS A 19 -20.18 -24.49 -10.99
N GLU A 20 -20.02 -25.80 -10.87
CA GLU A 20 -20.00 -26.50 -9.60
C GLU A 20 -18.78 -26.10 -8.76
N ILE A 21 -17.61 -25.95 -9.38
CA ILE A 21 -16.40 -25.48 -8.68
C ILE A 21 -16.57 -24.06 -8.13
N PHE A 22 -17.07 -23.12 -8.92
CA PHE A 22 -17.35 -21.77 -8.41
C PHE A 22 -18.39 -21.76 -7.29
N SER A 23 -19.47 -22.55 -7.45
CA SER A 23 -20.50 -22.70 -6.42
C SER A 23 -19.93 -23.32 -5.14
N ARG A 24 -18.90 -24.16 -5.26
CA ARG A 24 -18.20 -24.74 -4.11
C ARG A 24 -17.30 -23.71 -3.44
N LEU A 25 -16.55 -22.89 -4.19
CA LEU A 25 -15.74 -21.80 -3.62
C LEU A 25 -16.59 -20.78 -2.85
N GLU A 26 -17.81 -20.49 -3.31
CA GLU A 26 -18.75 -19.62 -2.57
C GLU A 26 -19.22 -20.23 -1.24
N ARG A 27 -19.24 -21.56 -1.13
CA ARG A 27 -19.66 -22.28 0.09
C ARG A 27 -18.49 -22.62 1.02
N GLU A 28 -17.31 -22.82 0.45
CA GLU A 28 -16.06 -23.25 1.09
C GLU A 28 -14.91 -22.31 0.62
N PRO A 29 -14.93 -21.02 0.98
CA PRO A 29 -13.92 -20.05 0.54
C PRO A 29 -12.51 -20.36 1.06
N GLU A 30 -12.38 -21.20 2.10
CA GLU A 30 -11.09 -21.70 2.60
C GLU A 30 -10.29 -22.41 1.52
N LEU A 31 -10.95 -23.04 0.55
CA LEU A 31 -10.30 -23.71 -0.58
C LEU A 31 -9.46 -22.74 -1.43
N ILE A 32 -9.80 -21.44 -1.46
CA ILE A 32 -9.01 -20.42 -2.15
C ILE A 32 -7.62 -20.31 -1.53
N LEU A 33 -7.55 -20.48 -0.20
CA LEU A 33 -6.34 -20.32 0.57
C LEU A 33 -5.49 -21.60 0.55
N THR A 34 -6.10 -22.78 0.48
CA THR A 34 -5.40 -24.07 0.59
C THR A 34 -5.22 -24.78 -0.75
N ASP A 35 -6.31 -25.12 -1.42
CA ASP A 35 -6.34 -26.18 -2.44
C ASP A 35 -6.32 -25.62 -3.86
N LEU A 36 -6.87 -24.41 -4.06
CA LEU A 36 -7.16 -23.85 -5.38
C LEU A 36 -5.88 -23.64 -6.21
N PHE A 37 -4.78 -23.30 -5.55
CA PHE A 37 -3.50 -22.97 -6.19
C PHE A 37 -2.35 -23.90 -5.77
N ASP A 38 -2.63 -24.99 -5.04
CA ASP A 38 -1.61 -25.94 -4.63
C ASP A 38 -1.05 -26.72 -5.85
N PRO A 39 0.23 -26.51 -6.22
CA PRO A 39 0.85 -27.20 -7.36
C PRO A 39 1.13 -28.68 -7.09
N SER A 40 1.02 -29.14 -5.84
CA SER A 40 1.28 -30.52 -5.44
C SER A 40 0.08 -31.46 -5.65
N LEU A 41 -1.13 -30.91 -5.84
CA LEU A 41 -2.33 -31.68 -6.09
C LEU A 41 -2.34 -32.25 -7.53
N THR A 42 -2.67 -33.53 -7.65
CA THR A 42 -2.72 -34.28 -8.93
C THR A 42 -3.78 -33.78 -9.92
N HIS A 43 -4.64 -32.86 -9.49
CA HIS A 43 -5.54 -32.09 -10.33
C HIS A 43 -5.29 -30.61 -10.06
N PRO A 44 -4.47 -29.93 -10.89
CA PRO A 44 -4.25 -28.51 -10.70
C PRO A 44 -5.54 -27.72 -10.92
N TYR A 45 -6.22 -27.39 -9.83
CA TYR A 45 -7.35 -26.47 -9.83
C TYR A 45 -6.93 -25.06 -10.30
N TYR A 46 -5.63 -24.75 -10.39
CA TYR A 46 -5.12 -23.44 -10.79
C TYR A 46 -5.47 -23.04 -12.24
N GLU A 47 -5.75 -23.99 -13.14
CA GLU A 47 -6.00 -23.68 -14.57
C GLU A 47 -7.49 -23.64 -14.92
N PHE A 48 -8.31 -24.40 -14.19
CA PHE A 48 -9.68 -24.71 -14.59
C PHE A 48 -10.71 -23.57 -14.35
N PRO A 49 -10.71 -22.85 -13.20
CA PRO A 49 -11.54 -21.66 -12.98
C PRO A 49 -11.19 -20.53 -13.95
N PHE A 50 -9.91 -20.35 -14.27
CA PHE A 50 -9.43 -19.33 -15.20
C PHE A 50 -9.90 -19.61 -16.64
N ARG A 51 -9.70 -20.84 -17.12
CA ARG A 51 -10.23 -21.26 -18.43
C ARG A 51 -11.77 -21.20 -18.48
N ALA A 52 -12.48 -21.45 -17.37
CA ALA A 52 -13.94 -21.33 -17.35
C ALA A 52 -14.43 -19.89 -17.52
N VAL A 53 -13.74 -18.96 -16.86
CA VAL A 53 -14.03 -17.53 -16.84
C VAL A 53 -13.60 -16.86 -18.15
N GLU A 54 -12.43 -17.19 -18.67
CA GLU A 54 -11.93 -16.70 -19.97
C GLU A 54 -12.86 -17.10 -21.13
N HIS A 55 -13.28 -18.37 -21.15
CA HIS A 55 -14.14 -18.91 -22.20
C HIS A 55 -15.64 -18.69 -21.90
N SER A 56 -16.01 -17.95 -20.85
CA SER A 56 -17.42 -17.72 -20.49
C SER A 56 -18.22 -17.08 -21.64
N LYS A 57 -17.56 -16.26 -22.45
CA LYS A 57 -18.12 -15.62 -23.65
C LYS A 57 -18.43 -16.60 -24.78
N GLU A 58 -17.58 -17.59 -25.00
CA GLU A 58 -17.82 -18.69 -25.93
C GLU A 58 -19.04 -19.53 -25.50
N LEU A 59 -19.40 -19.42 -24.22
CA LEU A 59 -20.45 -20.16 -23.54
C LEU A 59 -21.69 -19.28 -23.26
N GLY A 60 -21.77 -18.09 -23.87
CA GLY A 60 -22.92 -17.20 -23.82
C GLY A 60 -23.09 -16.39 -22.52
N SER A 61 -22.07 -16.34 -21.67
CA SER A 61 -22.04 -15.53 -20.44
C SER A 61 -21.19 -14.26 -20.62
N PRO A 62 -21.36 -13.22 -19.77
CA PRO A 62 -20.48 -12.06 -19.79
C PRO A 62 -19.01 -12.48 -19.60
N GLN A 63 -18.12 -11.94 -20.43
CA GLN A 63 -16.69 -12.17 -20.30
C GLN A 63 -16.20 -11.53 -18.99
N ILE A 64 -15.56 -12.33 -18.16
CA ILE A 64 -14.86 -11.86 -16.96
C ILE A 64 -13.37 -11.93 -17.26
N ASP A 65 -12.62 -10.88 -16.96
CA ASP A 65 -11.16 -10.89 -17.12
C ASP A 65 -10.44 -11.34 -15.83
N TYR A 66 -9.12 -11.54 -15.94
CA TYR A 66 -8.29 -12.00 -14.81
C TYR A 66 -8.30 -11.05 -13.60
N HIS A 67 -8.44 -9.74 -13.83
CA HIS A 67 -8.47 -8.75 -12.75
C HIS A 67 -9.80 -8.83 -12.00
N GLN A 68 -10.90 -8.95 -12.72
CA GLN A 68 -12.24 -9.13 -12.14
C GLN A 68 -12.34 -10.44 -11.34
N LEU A 69 -11.74 -11.53 -11.84
CA LEU A 69 -11.70 -12.80 -11.10
C LEU A 69 -10.86 -12.69 -9.83
N GLN A 70 -9.68 -12.07 -9.90
CA GLN A 70 -8.84 -11.84 -8.74
C GLN A 70 -9.58 -10.99 -7.68
N GLU A 71 -10.31 -9.96 -8.11
CA GLU A 71 -11.16 -9.15 -7.21
C GLU A 71 -12.24 -10.03 -6.55
N GLN A 72 -12.94 -10.87 -7.31
CA GLN A 72 -13.95 -11.79 -6.75
C GLN A 72 -13.37 -12.77 -5.72
N LEU A 73 -12.21 -13.37 -6.00
CA LEU A 73 -11.55 -14.28 -5.06
C LEU A 73 -11.11 -13.54 -3.79
N ALA A 74 -10.55 -12.33 -3.94
CA ALA A 74 -10.16 -11.50 -2.80
C ALA A 74 -11.38 -11.10 -1.95
N ASP A 75 -12.52 -10.81 -2.57
CA ASP A 75 -13.77 -10.49 -1.87
C ASP A 75 -14.32 -11.71 -1.10
N MET A 76 -14.24 -12.92 -1.66
CA MET A 76 -14.63 -14.15 -0.96
C MET A 76 -13.74 -14.39 0.27
N VAL A 77 -12.42 -14.20 0.12
CA VAL A 77 -11.48 -14.29 1.24
C VAL A 77 -11.74 -13.18 2.27
N ALA A 78 -12.04 -11.96 1.84
CA ALA A 78 -12.41 -10.86 2.73
C ALA A 78 -13.64 -11.18 3.57
N ASN A 79 -14.68 -11.76 2.96
CA ASN A 79 -15.89 -12.18 3.67
C ASN A 79 -15.63 -13.30 4.68
N LEU A 80 -14.81 -14.30 4.29
CA LEU A 80 -14.38 -15.36 5.21
C LEU A 80 -13.66 -14.77 6.42
N PHE A 81 -12.73 -13.86 6.20
CA PHE A 81 -11.90 -13.27 7.25
C PHE A 81 -12.69 -12.30 8.12
N ALA A 82 -13.67 -11.58 7.57
CA ALA A 82 -14.60 -10.75 8.35
C ALA A 82 -15.42 -11.59 9.34
N GLY A 83 -15.67 -12.87 9.04
CA GLY A 83 -16.27 -13.82 9.97
C GLY A 83 -15.36 -14.22 11.15
N MET A 84 -14.04 -14.07 10.99
CA MET A 84 -13.03 -14.40 12.02
C MET A 84 -12.58 -13.16 12.82
N ASP A 85 -12.36 -12.04 12.15
CA ASP A 85 -11.99 -10.76 12.72
C ASP A 85 -12.67 -9.63 11.91
N PRO A 86 -13.79 -9.06 12.41
CA PRO A 86 -14.55 -8.06 11.67
C PRO A 86 -13.88 -6.68 11.62
N GLU A 87 -12.79 -6.47 12.36
CA GLU A 87 -12.10 -5.17 12.40
C GLU A 87 -11.01 -5.04 11.34
N ILE A 88 -10.69 -6.12 10.64
CA ILE A 88 -9.69 -6.09 9.58
C ILE A 88 -10.30 -5.82 8.22
N GLU A 89 -9.48 -5.21 7.36
CA GLU A 89 -9.80 -4.98 5.97
C GLU A 89 -8.82 -5.78 5.11
N ILE A 90 -9.34 -6.46 4.09
CA ILE A 90 -8.52 -7.13 3.09
C ILE A 90 -8.68 -6.39 1.78
N SER A 91 -7.57 -6.16 1.10
CA SER A 91 -7.60 -5.71 -0.28
C SER A 91 -6.39 -6.17 -1.06
N LEU A 92 -6.56 -6.22 -2.38
CA LEU A 92 -5.45 -6.42 -3.30
C LEU A 92 -4.44 -5.29 -3.19
N LYS A 93 -3.15 -5.63 -3.16
CA LYS A 93 -2.04 -4.67 -3.21
C LYS A 93 -2.11 -3.80 -4.46
N ASN A 94 -2.41 -4.40 -5.62
CA ASN A 94 -2.64 -3.70 -6.87
C ASN A 94 -3.65 -4.45 -7.75
N LYS A 95 -4.89 -3.98 -7.79
CA LYS A 95 -5.96 -4.57 -8.63
C LYS A 95 -5.64 -4.63 -10.13
N HIS A 96 -4.77 -3.75 -10.62
CA HIS A 96 -4.38 -3.68 -12.03
C HIS A 96 -3.19 -4.60 -12.38
N TYR A 97 -2.66 -5.30 -11.39
CA TYR A 97 -1.58 -6.27 -11.58
C TYR A 97 -2.11 -7.67 -11.26
N TYR A 98 -1.70 -8.65 -12.08
CA TYR A 98 -2.07 -10.05 -11.90
C TYR A 98 -0.81 -10.93 -12.01
N PRO A 99 -0.58 -11.87 -11.09
CA PRO A 99 -1.27 -12.02 -9.80
C PRO A 99 -0.85 -10.90 -8.82
N SER A 100 -1.82 -10.34 -8.09
CA SER A 100 -1.57 -9.39 -6.99
C SER A 100 -1.78 -10.09 -5.66
N PRO A 101 -0.85 -9.92 -4.70
CA PRO A 101 -1.06 -10.35 -3.34
C PRO A 101 -2.15 -9.51 -2.66
N CYS A 102 -2.69 -10.04 -1.57
CA CYS A 102 -3.61 -9.38 -0.66
C CYS A 102 -2.86 -8.78 0.52
N ILE A 103 -3.43 -7.73 1.11
CA ILE A 103 -2.92 -7.08 2.31
C ILE A 103 -4.04 -7.06 3.35
N ILE A 104 -3.73 -7.56 4.55
CA ILE A 104 -4.59 -7.42 5.72
C ILE A 104 -4.23 -6.12 6.43
N ARG A 105 -5.23 -5.28 6.72
CA ARG A 105 -5.09 -4.03 7.44
C ARG A 105 -5.96 -4.00 8.68
N TYR A 106 -5.54 -3.24 9.68
CA TYR A 106 -6.36 -2.86 10.83
C TYR A 106 -6.36 -1.34 10.96
N HIS A 107 -7.55 -0.73 10.93
CA HIS A 107 -7.70 0.74 10.92
C HIS A 107 -6.77 1.44 9.90
N GLY A 108 -6.65 0.89 8.69
CA GLY A 108 -5.80 1.42 7.62
C GLY A 108 -4.30 1.10 7.75
N TYR A 109 -3.84 0.46 8.83
CA TYR A 109 -2.45 0.06 9.02
C TYR A 109 -2.20 -1.35 8.48
N PRO A 110 -1.20 -1.55 7.59
CA PRO A 110 -0.89 -2.87 7.06
C PRO A 110 -0.30 -3.77 8.14
N ILE A 111 -0.82 -4.99 8.24
CA ILE A 111 -0.33 -6.02 9.18
C ILE A 111 0.52 -7.02 8.40
N VAL A 112 -0.06 -7.65 7.38
CA VAL A 112 0.59 -8.71 6.59
C VAL A 112 0.22 -8.58 5.12
N GLU A 113 1.12 -9.10 4.28
CA GLU A 113 0.86 -9.37 2.86
C GLU A 113 0.83 -10.88 2.70
N PHE A 114 -0.21 -11.39 2.02
CA PHE A 114 -0.28 -12.80 1.67
C PHE A 114 -0.64 -12.97 0.20
N ASP A 115 -0.12 -14.01 -0.44
CA ASP A 115 -0.38 -14.32 -1.83
C ASP A 115 -0.98 -15.73 -1.89
N PHE A 116 -2.27 -15.83 -2.18
CA PHE A 116 -2.94 -17.11 -2.31
C PHE A 116 -2.62 -17.82 -3.62
N TYR A 117 -1.96 -17.18 -4.59
CA TYR A 117 -1.44 -17.85 -5.80
C TYR A 117 -0.10 -18.52 -5.56
N ARG A 118 0.74 -17.91 -4.70
CA ARG A 118 2.11 -18.35 -4.42
C ARG A 118 2.26 -19.02 -3.05
N HIS A 119 1.20 -19.00 -2.25
CA HIS A 119 1.18 -19.45 -0.85
C HIS A 119 2.29 -18.80 -0.03
N THR A 120 2.47 -17.48 -0.18
CA THR A 120 3.48 -16.71 0.54
C THR A 120 2.86 -15.80 1.58
N PHE A 121 3.55 -15.59 2.70
CA PHE A 121 3.17 -14.69 3.78
C PHE A 121 4.34 -13.79 4.18
N THR A 122 4.08 -12.50 4.33
CA THR A 122 5.11 -11.48 4.59
C THR A 122 4.66 -10.53 5.70
N ASP A 123 5.53 -10.30 6.68
CA ASP A 123 5.34 -9.31 7.76
C ASP A 123 5.51 -7.88 7.22
N LEU A 124 4.44 -7.09 7.28
CA LEU A 124 4.47 -5.68 6.88
C LEU A 124 4.68 -4.74 8.08
N LEU A 125 4.44 -5.18 9.31
CA LEU A 125 4.52 -4.32 10.51
C LEU A 125 5.92 -3.78 10.72
N LYS A 126 6.95 -4.64 10.62
CA LYS A 126 8.35 -4.25 10.83
C LYS A 126 8.79 -3.16 9.85
N GLY A 127 8.53 -3.37 8.55
CA GLY A 127 8.88 -2.41 7.50
C GLY A 127 8.10 -1.11 7.63
N TYR A 128 6.82 -1.20 8.00
CA TYR A 128 5.94 -0.06 8.12
C TYR A 128 6.30 0.86 9.30
N ALA A 129 6.58 0.28 10.47
CA ALA A 129 7.01 1.05 11.65
C ALA A 129 8.30 1.84 11.38
N ALA A 130 9.29 1.20 10.75
CA ALA A 130 10.54 1.84 10.39
C ALA A 130 10.33 2.98 9.38
N THR A 131 9.40 2.81 8.45
CA THR A 131 9.06 3.83 7.44
C THR A 131 8.40 5.03 8.09
N LEU A 132 7.38 4.85 8.92
CA LEU A 132 6.71 5.94 9.62
C LEU A 132 7.66 6.73 10.52
N LYS A 133 8.51 6.02 11.27
CA LYS A 133 9.52 6.66 12.13
C LYS A 133 10.48 7.53 11.31
N ARG A 134 10.99 7.00 10.19
CA ARG A 134 11.90 7.72 9.30
C ARG A 134 11.23 8.94 8.65
N GLU A 135 9.95 8.83 8.28
CA GLU A 135 9.18 9.96 7.75
C GLU A 135 9.03 11.08 8.78
N ALA A 136 8.69 10.74 10.03
CA ALA A 136 8.58 11.70 11.11
C ALA A 136 9.93 12.38 11.44
N GLU A 137 11.02 11.62 11.46
CA GLU A 137 12.38 12.15 11.68
C GLU A 137 12.78 13.13 10.57
N LYS A 138 12.58 12.75 9.29
CA LYS A 138 12.87 13.61 8.14
C LYS A 138 12.05 14.90 8.14
N ALA A 139 10.76 14.82 8.49
CA ALA A 139 9.91 15.99 8.57
C ALA A 139 10.36 16.95 9.68
N ALA A 140 10.76 16.41 10.84
CA ALA A 140 11.32 17.21 11.95
C ALA A 140 12.66 17.88 11.58
N GLU A 141 13.55 17.16 10.88
CA GLU A 141 14.80 17.73 10.37
C GLU A 141 14.55 18.87 9.37
N ARG A 142 13.57 18.68 8.47
CA ARG A 142 13.16 19.69 7.50
C ARG A 142 12.59 20.93 8.19
N GLU A 143 11.72 20.76 9.19
CA GLU A 143 11.19 21.89 9.97
C GLU A 143 12.33 22.68 10.63
N LYS A 144 13.30 21.99 11.22
CA LYS A 144 14.47 22.62 11.85
C LYS A 144 15.29 23.43 10.83
N ALA A 145 15.56 22.87 9.65
CA ALA A 145 16.29 23.55 8.59
C ALA A 145 15.54 24.81 8.11
N CYS A 146 14.24 24.71 7.85
CA CYS A 146 13.41 25.86 7.45
C CYS A 146 13.38 26.95 8.55
N LYS A 147 13.39 26.54 9.83
CA LYS A 147 13.42 27.48 10.97
C LYS A 147 14.72 28.27 11.03
N GLU A 148 15.86 27.60 10.81
CA GLU A 148 17.18 28.22 10.76
C GLU A 148 17.32 29.15 9.55
N GLU A 149 16.79 28.75 8.38
CA GLU A 149 16.78 29.59 7.19
C GLU A 149 15.92 30.85 7.37
N TYR A 150 14.69 30.69 7.90
CA TYR A 150 13.83 31.83 8.20
C TYR A 150 14.48 32.78 9.21
N ALA A 151 15.06 32.26 10.29
CA ALA A 151 15.77 33.07 11.29
C ALA A 151 16.94 33.86 10.66
N THR A 152 17.68 33.23 9.74
CA THR A 152 18.77 33.87 9.01
C THR A 152 18.27 35.04 8.16
N TRP A 153 17.21 34.86 7.38
CA TRP A 153 16.67 35.93 6.53
C TRP A 153 15.94 37.02 7.32
N ALA A 154 15.28 36.66 8.42
CA ALA A 154 14.67 37.61 9.35
C ALA A 154 15.74 38.51 9.99
N HIS A 155 16.83 37.92 10.48
CA HIS A 155 17.97 38.66 11.03
C HIS A 155 18.61 39.59 9.99
N ARG A 156 18.82 39.10 8.75
CA ARG A 156 19.35 39.93 7.65
C ARG A 156 18.43 41.09 7.29
N CYS A 157 17.11 40.92 7.40
CA CYS A 157 16.16 42.01 7.19
C CYS A 157 16.20 43.06 8.31
N ALA A 158 16.39 42.63 9.56
CA ALA A 158 16.49 43.50 10.73
C ALA A 158 17.85 44.23 10.79
N GLU A 159 18.93 43.53 10.47
CA GLU A 159 20.30 44.04 10.48
C GLU A 159 20.99 43.83 9.11
N PRO A 160 20.76 44.72 8.13
CA PRO A 160 21.25 44.53 6.76
C PRO A 160 22.76 44.47 6.61
N SER A 161 23.51 45.07 7.56
CA SER A 161 24.97 44.99 7.63
C SER A 161 25.48 43.57 7.78
N THR A 162 24.67 42.65 8.30
CA THR A 162 25.03 41.24 8.48
C THR A 162 25.16 40.49 7.17
N MET A 163 24.52 40.98 6.10
CA MET A 163 24.74 40.48 4.74
C MET A 163 26.17 40.77 4.23
N LEU A 164 26.90 41.67 4.88
CA LEU A 164 28.22 42.14 4.47
C LEU A 164 29.37 41.57 5.31
N ARG A 165 29.09 40.68 6.29
CA ARG A 165 30.06 40.21 7.29
C ARG A 165 31.33 39.61 6.67
N ASN A 166 31.20 38.94 5.52
CA ASN A 166 32.30 38.34 4.75
C ASN A 166 32.38 38.87 3.30
N ALA A 167 31.73 40.00 3.01
CA ALA A 167 31.64 40.53 1.66
C ALA A 167 32.87 41.39 1.31
N SER A 168 33.33 41.29 0.06
CA SER A 168 34.44 42.10 -0.44
C SER A 168 34.09 43.59 -0.45
N TRP A 169 35.09 44.46 -0.58
CA TRP A 169 34.84 45.90 -0.63
C TRP A 169 33.96 46.31 -1.82
N TRP A 170 34.07 45.60 -2.96
CA TRP A 170 33.20 45.78 -4.12
C TRP A 170 31.75 45.39 -3.83
N ASP A 171 31.52 44.27 -3.14
CA ASP A 171 30.17 43.84 -2.73
C ASP A 171 29.51 44.84 -1.77
N ARG A 172 30.31 45.43 -0.87
CA ARG A 172 29.85 46.50 0.03
C ARG A 172 29.45 47.74 -0.75
N LEU A 173 30.25 48.16 -1.72
CA LEU A 173 29.94 49.32 -2.58
C LEU A 173 28.66 49.08 -3.41
N LEU A 174 28.52 47.90 -4.01
CA LEU A 174 27.31 47.49 -4.74
C LEU A 174 26.08 47.48 -3.83
N PHE A 175 26.22 46.98 -2.59
CA PHE A 175 25.15 47.01 -1.61
C PHE A 175 24.72 48.43 -1.26
N PHE A 176 25.64 49.38 -1.10
CA PHE A 176 25.30 50.78 -0.85
C PHE A 176 24.57 51.42 -2.05
N LEU A 177 25.06 51.20 -3.27
CA LEU A 177 24.46 51.74 -4.51
C LEU A 177 23.08 51.14 -4.81
N HIS A 178 22.86 49.86 -4.46
CA HIS A 178 21.64 49.13 -4.80
C HIS A 178 20.87 48.62 -3.57
N LYS A 179 21.04 49.25 -2.41
CA LYS A 179 20.46 48.81 -1.12
C LYS A 179 18.98 48.45 -1.20
N LYS A 180 18.18 49.25 -1.90
CA LYS A 180 16.74 48.98 -2.09
C LYS A 180 16.48 47.62 -2.77
N LYS A 181 17.25 47.27 -3.80
CA LYS A 181 17.13 45.99 -4.51
C LYS A 181 17.56 44.82 -3.62
N PHE A 182 18.68 44.94 -2.91
CA PHE A 182 19.14 43.92 -1.97
C PHE A 182 18.14 43.68 -0.83
N MET A 183 17.59 44.75 -0.26
CA MET A 183 16.57 44.64 0.78
C MET A 183 15.26 44.05 0.27
N ALA A 184 14.83 44.38 -0.95
CA ALA A 184 13.66 43.76 -1.56
C ALA A 184 13.87 42.25 -1.78
N ALA A 185 15.04 41.86 -2.28
CA ALA A 185 15.40 40.44 -2.45
C ALA A 185 15.47 39.69 -1.11
N ALA A 186 16.04 40.30 -0.07
CA ALA A 186 16.09 39.71 1.26
C ALA A 186 14.70 39.53 1.89
N ARG A 187 13.81 40.52 1.73
CA ARG A 187 12.42 40.42 2.18
C ARG A 187 11.65 39.34 1.42
N PHE A 188 11.88 39.24 0.11
CA PHE A 188 11.30 38.16 -0.69
C PHE A 188 11.74 36.79 -0.17
N LYS A 189 13.04 36.58 0.04
CA LYS A 189 13.56 35.34 0.62
C LYS A 189 13.05 35.06 2.03
N ALA A 190 12.93 36.08 2.88
CA ALA A 190 12.35 35.94 4.21
C ALA A 190 10.87 35.53 4.15
N LYS A 191 10.11 36.01 3.15
CA LYS A 191 8.73 35.59 2.92
C LYS A 191 8.68 34.13 2.46
N THR A 192 9.45 33.75 1.45
CA THR A 192 9.51 32.36 0.98
C THR A 192 9.90 31.40 2.10
N ALA A 193 10.95 31.70 2.86
CA ALA A 193 11.38 30.88 3.98
C ALA A 193 10.33 30.78 5.10
N ARG A 194 9.48 31.79 5.27
CA ARG A 194 8.34 31.73 6.20
C ARG A 194 7.26 30.78 5.69
N ASP A 195 6.90 30.88 4.43
CA ASP A 195 5.88 30.03 3.80
C ASP A 195 6.35 28.56 3.82
N ASP A 196 7.63 28.31 3.51
CA ASP A 196 8.26 26.98 3.59
C ASP A 196 8.29 26.42 5.03
N LEU A 197 8.59 27.27 6.03
CA LEU A 197 8.55 26.88 7.44
C LEU A 197 7.13 26.52 7.89
N GLU A 198 6.12 27.25 7.45
CA GLU A 198 4.72 26.95 7.78
C GLU A 198 4.30 25.60 7.19
N TRP A 199 4.66 25.34 5.93
CA TRP A 199 4.42 24.06 5.28
C TRP A 199 5.17 22.92 5.98
N ALA A 200 6.45 23.10 6.30
CA ALA A 200 7.25 22.08 6.99
C ALA A 200 6.72 21.76 8.40
N ARG A 201 6.19 22.77 9.12
CA ARG A 201 5.51 22.55 10.41
C ARG A 201 4.25 21.70 10.28
N GLN A 202 3.45 21.95 9.24
CA GLN A 202 2.24 21.15 9.00
C GLN A 202 2.61 19.70 8.65
N GLU A 203 3.62 19.50 7.81
CA GLU A 203 4.14 18.17 7.48
C GLU A 203 4.68 17.44 8.71
N ALA A 204 5.52 18.10 9.53
CA ALA A 204 6.07 17.54 10.77
C ALA A 204 4.97 17.20 11.78
N ALA A 205 3.99 18.08 11.96
CA ALA A 205 2.86 17.81 12.85
C ALA A 205 2.01 16.63 12.37
N GLY A 206 1.72 16.56 11.06
CA GLY A 206 0.94 15.46 10.48
C GLY A 206 1.63 14.10 10.57
N THR A 207 2.92 14.04 10.24
CA THR A 207 3.72 12.81 10.34
C THR A 207 3.94 12.38 11.80
N ALA A 208 4.16 13.32 12.71
CA ALA A 208 4.27 13.04 14.15
C ALA A 208 2.95 12.52 14.73
N ALA A 209 1.81 13.12 14.37
CA ALA A 209 0.49 12.65 14.80
C ALA A 209 0.23 11.21 14.30
N ARG A 210 0.50 10.94 13.02
CA ARG A 210 0.38 9.59 12.44
C ARG A 210 1.27 8.57 13.16
N TRP A 211 2.51 8.93 13.47
CA TRP A 211 3.41 8.07 14.24
C TRP A 211 2.90 7.81 15.66
N GLN A 212 2.39 8.84 16.34
CA GLN A 212 1.79 8.68 17.67
C GLN A 212 0.55 7.78 17.64
N ASP A 213 -0.30 7.93 16.63
CA ASP A 213 -1.48 7.09 16.46
C ASP A 213 -1.10 5.64 16.17
N TYR A 214 -0.09 5.41 15.33
CA TYR A 214 0.49 4.08 15.12
C TYR A 214 0.98 3.46 16.44
N MET A 215 1.70 4.22 17.27
CA MET A 215 2.20 3.72 18.56
C MET A 215 1.08 3.34 19.53
N LYS A 216 -0.08 4.01 19.47
CA LYS A 216 -1.26 3.64 20.28
C LYS A 216 -1.86 2.30 19.86
N VAL A 217 -1.89 2.02 18.56
CA VAL A 217 -2.47 0.78 18.01
C VAL A 217 -1.46 -0.36 17.87
N GLN A 218 -0.15 -0.09 18.03
CA GLN A 218 0.93 -1.06 17.89
C GLN A 218 0.72 -2.35 18.70
N PRO A 219 0.28 -2.33 19.97
CA PRO A 219 0.06 -3.57 20.72
C PRO A 219 -1.03 -4.45 20.09
N GLU A 220 -2.10 -3.84 19.58
CA GLU A 220 -3.20 -4.55 18.93
C GLU A 220 -2.80 -5.07 17.55
N LEU A 221 -2.03 -4.28 16.79
CA LEU A 221 -1.41 -4.74 15.55
C LEU A 221 -0.53 -5.98 15.77
N GLY A 222 0.26 -6.00 16.85
CA GLY A 222 1.07 -7.17 17.22
C GLY A 222 0.21 -8.41 17.50
N ARG A 223 -0.86 -8.27 18.27
CA ARG A 223 -1.79 -9.38 18.55
C ARG A 223 -2.47 -9.90 17.29
N LYS A 224 -2.93 -9.01 16.40
CA LYS A 224 -3.54 -9.40 15.13
C LYS A 224 -2.51 -10.08 14.22
N TYR A 225 -1.28 -9.58 14.17
CA TYR A 225 -0.20 -10.26 13.45
C TYR A 225 0.03 -11.68 13.97
N GLU A 226 0.16 -11.88 15.28
CA GLU A 226 0.34 -13.22 15.88
C GLU A 226 -0.82 -14.15 15.55
N PHE A 227 -2.06 -13.64 15.58
CA PHE A 227 -3.23 -14.41 15.17
C PHE A 227 -3.15 -14.85 13.70
N TRP A 228 -2.87 -13.92 12.78
CA TRP A 228 -2.80 -14.21 11.35
C TRP A 228 -1.61 -15.09 11.00
N GLU A 229 -0.44 -14.83 11.57
CA GLU A 229 0.74 -15.68 11.42
C GLU A 229 0.41 -17.12 11.82
N ARG A 230 -0.23 -17.31 12.99
CA ARG A 230 -0.62 -18.66 13.43
C ARG A 230 -1.63 -19.28 12.48
N PHE A 231 -2.63 -18.53 12.03
CA PHE A 231 -3.62 -19.02 11.06
C PHE A 231 -2.93 -19.51 9.77
N PHE A 232 -2.12 -18.66 9.13
CA PHE A 232 -1.46 -19.01 7.87
C PHE A 232 -0.42 -20.12 8.03
N ARG A 233 0.27 -20.19 9.17
CA ARG A 233 1.25 -21.25 9.46
C ARG A 233 0.60 -22.59 9.75
N GLU A 234 -0.44 -22.62 10.59
CA GLU A 234 -1.00 -23.87 11.12
C GLU A 234 -2.21 -24.40 10.32
N LYS A 235 -2.94 -23.52 9.64
CA LYS A 235 -4.17 -23.89 8.90
C LYS A 235 -3.99 -23.95 7.40
N VAL A 236 -3.06 -23.17 6.85
CA VAL A 236 -2.93 -22.98 5.40
C VAL A 236 -1.55 -23.36 4.86
N ASP A 237 -0.57 -23.57 5.74
CA ASP A 237 0.81 -23.99 5.42
C ASP A 237 1.55 -23.06 4.42
N TYR A 238 1.46 -21.74 4.65
CA TYR A 238 2.12 -20.75 3.78
C TYR A 238 3.62 -20.63 4.06
N GLN A 239 4.38 -20.33 3.00
CA GLN A 239 5.80 -19.99 3.10
C GLN A 239 5.99 -18.57 3.64
N PHE A 240 6.76 -18.44 4.72
CA PHE A 240 7.09 -17.17 5.35
C PHE A 240 8.30 -16.52 4.67
N ILE A 241 8.11 -15.31 4.15
CA ILE A 241 9.15 -14.49 3.54
C ILE A 241 9.60 -13.43 4.55
N GLU A 242 10.89 -13.40 4.84
CA GLU A 242 11.49 -12.35 5.67
C GLU A 242 11.78 -11.10 4.83
N ASN A 243 11.35 -9.94 5.35
CA ASN A 243 11.64 -8.60 4.81
C ASN A 243 12.90 -7.99 5.45
#